data_AF-A0A2M9PYA1-F1
#
_entry.id   AF-A0A2M9PYA1-F1
#
_cell.length_a   1.000
_cell.length_b   1.000
_cell.length_c   1.000
_cell.angle_alpha   90.00
_cell.angle_beta   90.00
_cell.angle_gamma   90.00
#
_symmetry.space_group_name_H-M   'P 1'
#
loop_
_entity.id
_entity.type
_entity.pdbx_description
1 polymer ?
#
loop_
_entity_poly.entity_id
_entity_poly.type
_entity_poly.pdbx_seq_one_letter_code
_entity_poly.pdbx_strand_id
1 'polypeptide(L)'
;WDGKALQLKEQFINEVQDTEAKRQIQVMQQELLEKYGALQLYLEEQHLLLDKILVKNKENHLKQFEYLQQKVEQTVLNKHETTIRKFMTLQNELYPNEGFQERTYNPYQYFNEFGPMLITEMLKQNYSIGNHHYLIYL
;
A
#
# COMPACT_ATOMS: atom_id res chain seq x y z
N TRP A 1 14.13 -8.93 10.66
CA TRP A 1 14.69 -8.47 9.37
C TRP A 1 13.48 -8.16 8.52
N ASP A 2 13.12 -6.89 8.39
CA ASP A 2 11.95 -6.49 7.61
C ASP A 2 12.39 -6.50 6.14
N GLY A 3 12.07 -7.57 5.41
CA GLY A 3 12.71 -7.92 4.16
C GLY A 3 12.82 -6.77 3.14
N LYS A 4 13.96 -6.73 2.42
CA LYS A 4 14.28 -5.65 1.46
C LYS A 4 13.18 -5.43 0.41
N ALA A 5 12.46 -6.48 0.02
CA ALA A 5 11.33 -6.38 -0.91
C ALA A 5 10.17 -5.54 -0.35
N LEU A 6 9.85 -5.67 0.95
CA LEU A 6 8.82 -4.86 1.60
C LEU A 6 9.25 -3.39 1.71
N GLN A 7 10.53 -3.13 2.02
CA GLN A 7 11.06 -1.77 2.05
C GLN A 7 10.97 -1.09 0.67
N LEU A 8 11.36 -1.81 -0.39
CA LEU A 8 11.25 -1.31 -1.77
C LEU A 8 9.79 -1.10 -2.19
N LYS A 9 8.86 -1.95 -1.73
CA LYS A 9 7.42 -1.76 -1.96
C LYS A 9 6.92 -0.46 -1.34
N GLU A 10 7.26 -0.18 -0.08
CA GLU A 10 6.87 1.06 0.60
C GLU A 10 7.50 2.30 -0.05
N GLN A 11 8.77 2.23 -0.42
CA GLN A 11 9.44 3.30 -1.17
C GLN A 11 8.72 3.57 -2.50
N PHE A 12 8.43 2.52 -3.27
CA PHE A 12 7.73 2.65 -4.54
C PHE A 12 6.32 3.23 -4.38
N ILE A 13 5.55 2.81 -3.37
CA ILE A 13 4.23 3.37 -3.06
C ILE A 13 4.34 4.87 -2.77
N ASN A 14 5.33 5.29 -1.98
CA ASN A 14 5.56 6.70 -1.67
C ASN A 14 5.97 7.53 -2.91
N GLU A 15 6.77 6.95 -3.80
CA GLU A 15 7.20 7.60 -5.05
C GLU A 15 6.05 7.82 -6.03
N VAL A 16 5.10 6.87 -6.13
CA VAL A 16 4.00 6.96 -7.10
C VAL A 16 2.79 7.73 -6.58
N GLN A 17 2.79 8.20 -5.33
CA GLN A 17 1.67 8.97 -4.79
C GLN A 17 1.42 10.24 -5.60
N ASP A 18 0.14 10.53 -5.84
CA ASP A 18 -0.27 11.77 -6.50
C ASP A 18 -0.30 12.92 -5.48
N THR A 19 0.89 13.49 -5.25
CA THR A 19 1.09 14.59 -4.31
C THR A 19 0.33 15.85 -4.70
N GLU A 20 0.15 16.08 -6.00
CA GLU A 20 -0.58 17.25 -6.50
C GLU A 20 -2.08 17.10 -6.30
N ALA A 21 -2.68 15.94 -6.60
CA ALA A 21 -4.10 15.69 -6.30
C ALA A 21 -4.38 15.84 -4.79
N LYS A 22 -3.50 15.31 -3.94
CA LYS A 22 -3.59 15.47 -2.48
C LYS A 22 -3.54 16.93 -2.07
N ARG A 23 -2.61 17.71 -2.64
CA ARG A 23 -2.48 19.14 -2.36
C ARG A 23 -3.73 19.91 -2.80
N GLN A 24 -4.27 19.63 -3.98
CA GLN A 24 -5.48 20.29 -4.50
C GLN A 24 -6.70 20.01 -3.63
N ILE A 25 -6.90 18.76 -3.19
CA ILE A 25 -7.99 18.40 -2.26
C ILE A 25 -7.85 19.15 -0.93
N GLN A 26 -6.64 19.28 -0.39
CA GLN A 26 -6.38 20.03 0.83
C GLN A 26 -6.69 21.53 0.67
N VAL A 27 -6.31 22.12 -0.45
CA VAL A 27 -6.64 23.53 -0.77
C VAL A 27 -8.16 23.71 -0.84
N MET A 28 -8.87 22.85 -1.57
CA MET A 28 -10.34 22.90 -1.65
C MET A 28 -11.01 22.76 -0.28
N GLN A 29 -10.49 21.87 0.57
CA GLN A 29 -10.98 21.70 1.94
C GLN A 29 -10.79 22.96 2.77
N GLN A 30 -9.62 23.60 2.69
CA GLN A 30 -9.32 24.82 3.43
C GLN A 30 -10.20 25.99 2.96
N GLU A 31 -10.35 26.17 1.65
CA GLU A 31 -11.25 27.18 1.08
C GLU A 31 -12.70 26.96 1.54
N LEU A 32 -13.18 25.72 1.54
CA LEU A 32 -14.52 25.41 2.02
C LEU A 32 -14.69 25.79 3.50
N LEU A 33 -13.71 25.49 4.34
CA LEU A 33 -13.73 25.82 5.77
C LEU A 33 -13.82 27.33 6.01
N GLU A 34 -13.08 28.12 5.23
CA GLU A 34 -13.13 29.58 5.27
C GLU A 34 -14.51 30.11 4.86
N LYS A 35 -15.12 29.53 3.81
CA LYS A 35 -16.48 29.90 3.40
C LYS A 35 -17.53 29.55 4.45
N TYR A 36 -17.40 28.40 5.13
CA TYR A 36 -18.28 28.06 6.26
C TYR A 36 -18.14 29.05 7.41
N GLY A 37 -16.92 29.51 7.72
CA GLY A 37 -16.69 30.53 8.75
C GLY A 37 -17.36 31.86 8.41
N ALA A 38 -17.20 32.34 7.17
CA ALA A 38 -17.84 33.57 6.70
C ALA A 38 -19.39 33.46 6.71
N LEU A 39 -19.93 32.31 6.29
CA LEU A 39 -21.36 32.05 6.32
C LEU A 39 -21.91 32.02 7.75
N GLN A 40 -21.17 31.45 8.70
CA GLN A 40 -21.56 31.42 10.10
C GLN A 40 -21.71 32.84 10.68
N LEU A 41 -20.70 33.69 10.48
CA LEU A 41 -20.74 35.08 10.94
C LEU A 41 -21.95 35.84 10.36
N TYR A 42 -22.21 35.67 9.07
CA TYR A 42 -23.36 36.31 8.42
C TYR A 42 -24.71 35.83 9.01
N LEU A 43 -24.86 34.53 9.28
CA LEU A 43 -26.09 33.99 9.88
C LEU A 43 -26.31 34.49 11.31
N GLU A 44 -25.22 34.62 12.09
CA GLU A 44 -25.24 35.21 13.43
C GLU A 44 -25.67 36.68 13.38
N GLU A 45 -25.15 37.47 12.44
CA GLU A 45 -25.54 38.88 12.21
C GLU A 45 -27.02 39.03 11.82
N GLN A 46 -27.58 38.07 11.07
CA GLN A 46 -29.00 38.06 10.68
C GLN A 46 -29.93 37.44 11.74
N HIS A 47 -29.40 37.04 12.91
CA HIS A 47 -30.13 36.33 13.96
C HIS A 47 -30.83 35.03 13.48
N LEU A 48 -30.25 34.36 12.48
CA LEU A 48 -30.75 33.10 11.91
C LEU A 48 -30.13 31.90 12.65
N LEU A 49 -30.92 31.24 13.51
CA LEU A 49 -30.46 30.09 14.31
C LEU A 49 -30.41 28.80 13.48
N LEU A 50 -29.32 28.61 12.72
CA LEU A 50 -29.11 27.43 11.87
C LEU A 50 -27.83 26.63 12.21
N ASP A 51 -27.20 26.90 13.35
CA ASP A 51 -25.88 26.37 13.73
C ASP A 51 -25.79 24.84 13.63
N LYS A 52 -26.81 24.13 14.12
CA LYS A 52 -26.82 22.65 14.07
C LYS A 52 -26.78 22.12 12.64
N ILE A 53 -27.52 22.75 11.72
CA ILE A 53 -27.57 22.35 10.31
C ILE A 53 -26.25 22.73 9.62
N LEU A 54 -25.69 23.90 9.95
CA LEU A 54 -24.44 24.38 9.39
C LEU A 54 -23.26 23.47 9.77
N VAL A 55 -23.15 23.13 11.06
CA VAL A 55 -22.15 22.17 11.58
C VAL A 55 -22.30 20.83 10.89
N LYS A 56 -23.53 20.32 10.77
CA LYS A 56 -23.78 19.03 10.13
C LYS A 56 -23.39 19.00 8.66
N ASN A 57 -23.68 20.07 7.91
CA ASN A 57 -23.28 20.18 6.51
C ASN A 57 -21.76 20.26 6.35
N LYS A 58 -21.10 21.08 7.18
CA LYS A 58 -19.64 21.15 7.23
C LYS A 58 -19.01 19.78 7.46
N GLU A 59 -19.48 19.02 8.46
CA GLU A 59 -19.02 17.65 8.71
C GLU A 59 -19.19 16.73 7.49
N ASN A 60 -20.33 16.80 6.80
CA ASN A 60 -20.60 15.97 5.64
C ASN A 60 -19.63 16.25 4.50
N HIS A 61 -19.32 17.53 4.22
CA HIS A 61 -18.34 17.85 3.18
C HIS A 61 -16.91 17.46 3.56
N LEU A 62 -16.53 17.59 4.83
CA LEU A 62 -15.24 17.10 5.29
C LEU A 62 -15.09 15.58 5.05
N LYS A 63 -16.13 14.80 5.33
CA LYS A 63 -16.16 13.37 5.00
C LYS A 63 -16.09 13.11 3.49
N GLN A 64 -16.69 13.96 2.66
CA GLN A 64 -16.58 13.83 1.21
C GLN A 64 -15.15 14.09 0.70
N PHE A 65 -14.43 15.06 1.28
CA PHE A 65 -13.02 15.28 0.96
C PHE A 65 -12.14 14.11 1.39
N GLU A 66 -12.35 13.57 2.59
CA GLU A 66 -11.65 12.38 3.06
C GLU A 66 -11.89 11.18 2.13
N TYR A 67 -13.14 10.93 1.75
CA TYR A 67 -13.48 9.88 0.80
C TYR A 67 -12.80 10.09 -0.56
N LEU A 68 -12.80 11.33 -1.07
CA LEU A 68 -12.15 11.66 -2.34
C LEU A 68 -10.64 11.40 -2.28
N GLN A 69 -9.97 11.81 -1.19
CA GLN A 69 -8.55 11.56 -0.96
C GLN A 69 -8.24 10.05 -0.97
N GLN A 70 -8.99 9.27 -0.20
CA GLN A 70 -8.84 7.80 -0.18
C GLN A 70 -9.05 7.17 -1.56
N LYS A 71 -10.00 7.69 -2.35
CA LYS A 71 -10.26 7.18 -3.70
C LYS A 71 -9.15 7.52 -4.69
N VAL A 72 -8.55 8.69 -4.59
CA VAL A 72 -7.35 9.04 -5.37
C VAL A 72 -6.22 8.08 -5.03
N GLU A 73 -5.90 7.92 -3.74
CA GLU A 73 -4.85 7.00 -3.27
C GLU A 73 -5.09 5.57 -3.76
N GLN A 74 -6.31 5.05 -3.61
CA GLN A 74 -6.67 3.72 -4.10
C GLN A 74 -6.52 3.59 -5.62
N THR A 75 -6.88 4.63 -6.38
CA THR A 75 -6.80 4.61 -7.84
C THR A 75 -5.35 4.58 -8.31
N VAL A 76 -4.48 5.36 -7.66
CA VAL A 76 -3.03 5.34 -7.89
C VAL A 76 -2.45 3.96 -7.57
N LEU A 77 -2.78 3.39 -6.41
CA LEU A 77 -2.32 2.04 -6.04
C LEU A 77 -2.78 0.98 -7.05
N ASN A 78 -4.04 1.04 -7.49
CA ASN A 78 -4.58 0.11 -8.49
C ASN A 78 -3.86 0.23 -9.84
N LYS A 79 -3.52 1.46 -10.26
CA LYS A 79 -2.73 1.69 -11.50
C LYS A 79 -1.36 1.00 -11.42
N HIS A 80 -0.80 0.87 -10.23
CA HIS A 80 0.51 0.29 -9.98
C HIS A 80 0.48 -1.11 -9.35
N GLU A 81 -0.70 -1.75 -9.33
CA GLU A 81 -0.93 -3.03 -8.66
C GLU A 81 0.03 -4.12 -9.16
N THR A 82 0.28 -4.18 -10.46
CA THR A 82 1.20 -5.18 -11.07
C THR A 82 2.60 -5.09 -10.48
N THR A 83 3.13 -3.87 -10.31
CA THR A 83 4.48 -3.68 -9.74
C THR A 83 4.49 -3.97 -8.25
N ILE A 84 3.47 -3.53 -7.51
CA ILE A 84 3.30 -3.82 -6.08
C ILE A 84 3.23 -5.34 -5.86
N ARG A 85 2.49 -6.05 -6.71
CA ARG A 85 2.36 -7.51 -6.67
C ARG A 85 3.70 -8.22 -6.89
N LYS A 86 4.56 -7.71 -7.78
CA LYS A 86 5.92 -8.28 -7.97
C LYS A 86 6.75 -8.24 -6.69
N PHE A 87 6.70 -7.15 -5.93
CA PHE A 87 7.39 -7.08 -4.64
C PHE A 87 6.84 -8.12 -3.65
N MET A 88 5.51 -8.28 -3.59
CA MET A 88 4.87 -9.26 -2.73
C MET A 88 5.20 -10.70 -3.15
N THR A 89 5.22 -11.00 -4.44
CA THR A 89 5.65 -12.29 -4.97
C THR A 89 7.09 -12.59 -4.56
N LEU A 90 8.03 -11.66 -4.78
CA LEU A 90 9.42 -11.83 -4.36
C LEU A 90 9.56 -12.05 -2.84
N GLN A 91 8.81 -11.29 -2.04
CA GLN A 91 8.80 -11.45 -0.59
C GLN A 91 8.28 -12.84 -0.20
N ASN A 92 7.20 -13.31 -0.81
CA ASN A 92 6.61 -14.60 -0.48
C ASN A 92 7.49 -15.76 -0.94
N GLU A 93 8.08 -15.68 -2.12
CA GLU A 93 8.97 -16.74 -2.62
C GLU A 93 10.22 -16.91 -1.75
N LEU A 94 10.81 -15.81 -1.25
CA LEU A 94 12.06 -15.84 -0.49
C LEU A 94 11.85 -15.96 1.02
N TYR A 95 10.82 -15.29 1.55
CA TYR A 95 10.58 -15.16 2.98
C TYR A 95 9.07 -15.18 3.30
N PRO A 96 8.41 -16.32 3.04
CA PRO A 96 6.96 -16.47 3.20
C PRO A 96 6.54 -16.39 4.65
N ASN A 97 5.42 -15.70 4.92
CA ASN A 97 4.80 -15.58 6.25
C ASN A 97 5.79 -15.15 7.35
N GLU A 98 6.71 -14.25 7.01
CA GLU A 98 7.76 -13.76 7.92
C GLU A 98 8.71 -14.87 8.43
N GLY A 99 8.79 -16.00 7.71
CA GLY A 99 9.67 -17.12 7.98
C GLY A 99 10.48 -17.56 6.75
N PHE A 100 11.35 -18.55 6.93
CA PHE A 100 12.18 -19.07 5.85
C PHE A 100 11.40 -19.96 4.89
N GLN A 101 11.74 -19.87 3.61
CA GLN A 101 11.18 -20.68 2.52
C GLN A 101 11.12 -22.18 2.88
N GLU A 102 12.25 -22.73 3.35
CA GLU A 102 12.42 -24.15 3.73
C GLU A 102 11.50 -24.61 4.87
N ARG A 103 10.97 -23.68 5.68
CA ARG A 103 10.10 -23.98 6.82
C ARG A 103 8.61 -23.87 6.48
N THR A 104 8.30 -23.21 5.37
CA THR A 104 6.93 -22.91 4.98
C THR A 104 6.50 -23.72 3.75
N TYR A 105 7.37 -23.85 2.74
CA TYR A 105 7.03 -24.54 1.50
C TYR A 105 7.40 -26.01 1.51
N ASN A 106 6.58 -26.80 0.81
CA ASN A 106 6.79 -28.23 0.66
C ASN A 106 7.57 -28.50 -0.63
N PRO A 107 8.66 -29.31 -0.60
CA PRO A 107 9.41 -29.69 -1.79
C PRO A 107 8.57 -30.20 -2.98
N TYR A 108 7.43 -30.85 -2.71
CA TYR A 108 6.52 -31.33 -3.77
C TYR A 108 5.96 -30.21 -4.66
N GLN A 109 5.85 -28.98 -4.15
CA GLN A 109 5.40 -27.84 -4.95
C GLN A 109 6.39 -27.56 -6.08
N TYR A 110 7.69 -27.52 -5.76
CA TYR A 110 8.75 -27.32 -6.73
C TYR A 110 8.90 -28.50 -7.70
N PHE A 111 8.64 -29.74 -7.27
CA PHE A 111 8.66 -30.89 -8.17
C PHE A 111 7.56 -30.84 -9.22
N ASN A 112 6.38 -30.36 -8.84
CA ASN A 112 5.26 -30.23 -9.77
C ASN A 112 5.51 -29.11 -10.79
N GLU A 113 6.20 -28.04 -10.39
CA GLU A 113 6.47 -26.89 -11.24
C GLU A 113 7.67 -27.10 -12.17
N PHE A 114 8.80 -27.56 -11.63
CA PHE A 114 10.07 -27.69 -12.36
C PHE A 114 10.37 -29.11 -12.85
N GLY A 115 9.53 -30.08 -12.47
CA GLY A 115 9.62 -31.47 -12.90
C GLY A 115 10.60 -32.32 -12.08
N PRO A 116 10.67 -33.63 -12.36
CA PRO A 116 11.40 -34.61 -11.56
C PRO A 116 12.94 -34.46 -11.65
N MET A 117 13.45 -33.74 -12.65
CA MET A 117 14.89 -33.53 -12.81
C MET A 117 15.46 -32.53 -11.80
N LEU A 118 14.61 -31.74 -11.14
CA LEU A 118 15.04 -30.71 -10.19
C LEU A 118 15.99 -31.25 -9.12
N ILE A 119 15.63 -32.35 -8.45
CA ILE A 119 16.46 -32.96 -7.40
C ILE A 119 17.80 -33.42 -7.95
N THR A 120 17.80 -34.03 -9.14
CA THR A 120 19.01 -34.51 -9.78
C THR A 120 19.98 -33.34 -10.06
N GLU A 121 19.48 -32.20 -10.53
CA GLU A 121 20.32 -31.01 -10.77
C GLU A 121 20.77 -30.34 -9.47
N MET A 122 19.92 -30.32 -8.43
CA MET A 122 20.30 -29.81 -7.10
C MET A 122 21.42 -30.64 -6.46
N LEU A 123 21.38 -31.96 -6.57
CA LEU A 123 22.40 -32.85 -5.99
C LEU A 123 23.77 -32.76 -6.67
N LYS A 124 23.84 -32.25 -7.91
CA LYS A 124 25.11 -32.00 -8.62
C LYS A 124 25.87 -30.78 -8.11
N GLN A 125 25.23 -29.92 -7.33
CA GLN A 125 25.87 -28.71 -6.80
C GLN A 125 26.85 -29.06 -5.66
N ASN A 126 27.85 -28.21 -5.47
CA ASN A 126 28.84 -28.40 -4.41
C ASN A 126 28.36 -27.76 -3.10
N TYR A 127 28.06 -28.61 -2.11
CA TYR A 127 27.69 -28.18 -0.75
C TYR A 127 28.83 -28.44 0.23
N SER A 128 29.02 -27.54 1.19
CA SER A 128 29.96 -27.68 2.29
C SER A 128 29.22 -27.59 3.61
N ILE A 129 29.61 -28.43 4.57
CA ILE A 129 28.99 -28.40 5.89
C ILE A 129 29.54 -27.18 6.63
N GLY A 130 28.69 -26.19 6.90
CA GLY A 130 29.04 -24.96 7.60
C GLY A 130 27.85 -23.99 7.71
N ASN A 131 28.10 -22.81 8.27
CA ASN A 131 27.09 -21.76 8.44
C ASN A 131 26.93 -20.90 7.17
N HIS A 132 26.73 -21.55 6.02
CA HIS A 132 26.49 -20.87 4.74
C HIS A 132 25.02 -21.00 4.36
N HIS A 133 24.45 -19.91 3.86
CA HIS A 133 23.14 -19.95 3.21
C HIS A 133 23.34 -20.21 1.71
N TYR A 134 22.66 -21.22 1.19
CA TYR A 134 22.75 -21.60 -0.22
C TYR A 134 21.56 -21.02 -0.99
N LEU A 135 21.84 -20.31 -2.07
CA LEU A 135 20.83 -19.85 -3.02
C LEU A 135 20.97 -20.67 -4.30
N ILE A 136 19.90 -21.39 -4.66
CA ILE A 136 19.85 -22.21 -5.86
C ILE A 136 18.99 -21.44 -6.88
N TYR A 137 19.58 -21.13 -8.03
CA TYR A 137 18.90 -20.50 -9.15
C TYR A 137 18.38 -21.60 -10.09
N LEU A 138 17.07 -21.59 -10.35
CA LEU A 138 16.36 -22.58 -11.18
C LEU A 138 16.10 -22.05 -12.59
#